data_AF-A0A344WAZ0-F1
#
_entry.id   AF-A0A344WAZ0-F1
#
_cell.length_a   1.000
_cell.length_b   1.000
_cell.length_c   1.000
_cell.angle_alpha   90.00
_cell.angle_beta   90.00
_cell.angle_gamma   90.00
#
_symmetry.space_group_name_H-M   'P 1'
#
loop_
_entity.id
_entity.type
_entity.pdbx_description
1 polymer ?
#
loop_
_entity_poly.entity_id
_entity_poly.type
_entity_poly.pdbx_seq_one_letter_code
_entity_poly.pdbx_strand_id
1 'polypeptide(L)'
;MLAILKKTFIINSLLIFLVVLISILTIHWHHQMYELHNEEKLVSKEYEHLNAINRQLLMEYSELESGVLIYQKSKQDLKMFEPIKIDEVSI
;
A
#
# COMPACT_ATOMS: atom_id res chain seq x y z
N MET A 1 -43.55 -45.68 21.19
CA MET A 1 -42.81 -44.89 22.19
C MET A 1 -41.29 -44.96 21.98
N LEU A 2 -40.68 -46.16 21.90
CA LEU A 2 -39.23 -46.35 21.65
C LEU A 2 -38.69 -45.71 20.36
N ALA A 3 -39.45 -45.72 19.25
CA ALA A 3 -39.02 -45.15 17.97
C ALA A 3 -38.88 -43.62 18.01
N ILE A 4 -39.69 -42.93 18.82
CA ILE A 4 -39.64 -41.47 18.99
C ILE A 4 -38.37 -41.12 19.80
N LEU A 5 -38.11 -41.87 20.87
CA LEU A 5 -36.92 -41.71 21.72
C LEU A 5 -35.61 -41.88 20.94
N LYS A 6 -35.54 -42.89 20.05
CA LYS A 6 -34.39 -43.08 19.15
C LYS A 6 -34.18 -41.91 18.18
N LYS A 7 -35.25 -41.36 17.59
CA LYS A 7 -35.15 -40.20 16.69
C LYS A 7 -34.64 -38.95 17.40
N THR A 8 -35.16 -38.65 18.59
CA THR A 8 -34.70 -37.50 19.39
C THR A 8 -33.23 -37.65 19.81
N PHE A 9 -32.79 -38.87 20.16
CA PHE A 9 -31.39 -39.13 20.51
C PHE A 9 -30.44 -38.86 19.33
N ILE A 10 -30.80 -39.30 18.11
CA ILE A 10 -30.00 -39.08 16.89
C ILE A 10 -29.89 -37.58 16.58
N ILE A 11 -31.01 -36.85 16.65
CA ILE A 11 -31.04 -35.40 16.39
C ILE A 11 -30.16 -34.65 17.40
N ASN A 12 -30.27 -34.96 18.69
CA ASN A 12 -29.47 -34.30 19.72
C ASN A 12 -27.98 -34.60 19.56
N SER A 13 -27.62 -35.84 19.23
CA SER A 13 -26.22 -36.20 18.97
C SER A 13 -25.65 -35.47 17.75
N LEU A 14 -26.43 -35.34 16.68
CA LEU A 14 -26.04 -34.57 15.50
C LEU A 14 -25.82 -33.10 15.85
N LEU A 15 -26.71 -32.54 16.67
CA LEU A 15 -26.66 -31.13 17.05
C LEU A 15 -25.42 -30.81 17.89
N ILE A 16 -25.06 -31.70 18.83
CA ILE A 16 -23.81 -31.58 19.61
C ILE A 16 -22.59 -31.63 18.69
N PHE A 17 -22.55 -32.58 17.75
CA PHE A 17 -21.45 -32.68 16.80
C PHE A 17 -21.31 -31.41 15.95
N LEU A 18 -22.43 -30.86 15.49
CA LEU A 18 -22.45 -29.63 14.71
C LEU A 18 -21.96 -28.42 15.51
N VAL A 19 -22.33 -28.32 16.79
CA VAL A 19 -21.82 -27.27 17.69
C VAL A 19 -20.29 -27.36 17.85
N VAL A 20 -19.76 -28.57 18.04
CA VAL A 20 -18.31 -28.79 18.17
C VAL A 20 -17.59 -28.39 16.89
N LEU A 21 -18.11 -28.76 15.72
CA LEU A 21 -17.54 -28.37 14.43
C LEU A 21 -17.51 -26.86 14.24
N ILE A 22 -18.61 -26.16 14.53
CA ILE A 22 -18.68 -24.70 14.43
C ILE A 22 -17.70 -24.03 15.40
N SER A 23 -17.53 -24.60 16.60
CA SER A 23 -16.57 -24.08 17.58
C SER A 23 -15.14 -24.14 17.05
N ILE A 24 -14.73 -25.27 16.49
CA ILE A 24 -13.39 -25.44 15.90
C ILE A 24 -13.21 -24.49 14.70
N LEU A 25 -14.23 -24.38 13.84
CA LEU A 25 -14.20 -23.50 12.67
C LEU A 25 -14.03 -22.03 13.08
N THR A 26 -14.72 -21.59 14.14
CA THR A 26 -14.61 -20.21 14.66
C THR A 26 -13.20 -19.91 15.15
N ILE A 27 -12.57 -20.84 15.87
CA ILE A 27 -11.20 -20.66 16.36
C ILE A 27 -10.22 -20.56 15.18
N HIS A 28 -10.38 -21.44 14.19
CA HIS A 28 -9.53 -21.45 13.00
C HIS A 28 -9.68 -20.16 12.19
N TRP A 29 -10.93 -19.72 11.96
CA TRP A 29 -11.22 -18.47 11.27
C TRP A 29 -10.63 -17.26 11.99
N HIS A 30 -10.76 -17.22 13.32
CA HIS A 30 -10.21 -16.12 14.10
C HIS A 30 -8.68 -16.04 13.98
N HIS A 31 -8.01 -17.19 14.00
CA HIS A 31 -6.57 -17.25 13.81
C HIS A 31 -6.15 -16.79 12.42
N GLN A 32 -6.82 -17.28 11.37
CA GLN A 32 -6.55 -16.85 9.98
C GLN A 32 -6.78 -15.35 9.80
N MET A 33 -7.84 -14.79 10.39
CA MET A 33 -8.10 -13.35 10.33
C MET A 33 -7.04 -12.53 11.06
N TYR A 34 -6.51 -13.04 12.17
CA TYR A 34 -5.40 -12.37 12.86
C TYR A 34 -4.13 -12.34 12.00
N GLU A 35 -3.79 -13.46 11.36
CA GLU A 35 -2.65 -13.54 10.45
C GLU A 35 -2.82 -12.59 9.26
N LEU A 36 -3.98 -12.65 8.60
CA LEU A 36 -4.32 -11.78 7.47
C LEU A 36 -4.21 -10.30 7.84
N HIS A 37 -4.74 -9.90 9.00
CA HIS A 37 -4.68 -8.51 9.43
C HIS A 37 -3.23 -8.00 9.61
N ASN A 38 -2.34 -8.86 10.11
CA ASN A 38 -0.93 -8.50 10.27
C ASN A 38 -0.24 -8.34 8.92
N GLU A 39 -0.53 -9.23 7.96
CA GLU A 39 0.00 -9.13 6.60
C GLU A 39 -0.52 -7.87 5.89
N GLU A 40 -1.82 -7.60 5.95
CA GLU A 40 -2.42 -6.39 5.38
C GLU A 40 -1.78 -5.12 5.95
N LYS A 41 -1.50 -5.09 7.25
CA LYS A 41 -0.85 -3.94 7.90
C LYS A 41 0.58 -3.74 7.40
N LEU A 42 1.34 -4.81 7.20
CA LEU A 42 2.69 -4.72 6.64
C LEU A 42 2.67 -4.21 5.20
N VAL A 43 1.83 -4.80 4.36
CA VAL A 43 1.67 -4.40 2.95
C VAL A 43 1.19 -2.95 2.84
N SER A 44 0.22 -2.55 3.65
CA SER A 44 -0.28 -1.17 3.65
C SER A 44 0.81 -0.16 4.01
N LYS A 45 1.62 -0.45 5.04
CA LYS A 45 2.74 0.41 5.43
C LYS A 45 3.79 0.52 4.32
N GLU A 46 4.10 -0.59 3.66
CA GLU A 46 5.04 -0.61 2.54
C GLU A 46 4.50 0.16 1.33
N TYR A 47 3.21 0.02 1.04
CA TYR A 47 2.52 0.78 0.00
C TYR A 47 2.52 2.29 0.27
N GLU A 48 2.23 2.71 1.50
CA GLU A 48 2.29 4.12 1.89
C GLU A 48 3.71 4.69 1.71
N HIS A 49 4.72 3.94 2.13
CA HIS A 49 6.12 4.32 1.98
C HIS A 49 6.52 4.43 0.49
N LEU A 50 6.18 3.42 -0.32
CA LEU A 50 6.47 3.42 -1.75
C LEU A 50 5.76 4.58 -2.47
N ASN A 51 4.51 4.86 -2.11
CA ASN A 51 3.75 5.98 -2.67
C ASN A 51 4.34 7.33 -2.28
N ALA A 52 4.86 7.48 -1.05
CA ALA A 52 5.56 8.69 -0.63
C ALA A 52 6.84 8.91 -1.46
N ILE A 53 7.65 7.87 -1.65
CA ILE A 53 8.85 7.92 -2.50
C ILE A 53 8.47 8.25 -3.94
N ASN A 54 7.45 7.61 -4.50
CA ASN A 54 6.99 7.87 -5.86
C ASN A 54 6.56 9.34 -6.05
N ARG A 55 5.85 9.91 -5.07
CA ARG A 55 5.49 11.34 -5.08
C ARG A 55 6.71 12.25 -5.01
N GLN A 56 7.71 11.91 -4.20
CA GLN A 56 8.97 12.67 -4.11
C GLN A 56 9.71 12.65 -5.45
N LEU A 57 9.88 11.48 -6.06
CA LEU A 57 10.48 11.33 -7.38
C LEU A 57 9.76 12.17 -8.44
N LEU A 58 8.43 12.10 -8.50
CA LEU A 58 7.65 12.89 -9.44
C LEU A 58 7.82 14.41 -9.23
N MET A 59 7.95 14.85 -7.98
CA MET A 59 8.23 16.25 -7.65
C MET A 59 9.62 16.66 -8.13
N GLU A 60 10.65 15.87 -7.83
CA GLU A 60 12.03 16.12 -8.28
C GLU A 60 12.13 16.18 -9.81
N TYR A 61 11.48 15.25 -10.51
CA TYR A 61 11.41 15.27 -11.97
C TYR A 61 10.75 16.54 -12.52
N SER A 62 9.63 16.95 -11.91
CA SER A 62 8.93 18.19 -12.29
C SER A 62 9.78 19.44 -12.03
N GLU A 63 10.51 19.49 -10.91
CA GLU A 63 11.42 20.59 -10.60
C GLU A 63 12.59 20.66 -11.60
N LEU A 64 13.18 19.52 -11.95
CA LEU A 64 14.23 19.45 -12.96
C LEU A 64 13.73 19.89 -14.33
N GLU A 65 12.56 19.39 -14.76
CA GLU A 65 11.93 19.79 -16.02
C GLU A 65 11.63 21.28 -16.04
N SER A 66 11.06 21.82 -14.97
CA SER A 66 10.83 23.26 -14.79
C SER A 66 12.13 24.05 -14.87
N GLY A 67 13.20 23.60 -14.22
CA GLY A 67 14.52 24.23 -14.30
C GLY A 67 15.07 24.26 -15.72
N VAL A 68 14.93 23.16 -16.47
CA VAL A 68 15.33 23.08 -17.89
C VAL A 68 14.49 24.03 -18.75
N LEU A 69 13.18 24.09 -18.53
CA LEU A 69 12.27 24.99 -19.24
C LEU A 69 12.61 26.46 -18.96
N ILE A 70 12.89 26.81 -17.70
CA ILE A 70 13.32 28.16 -17.31
C ILE A 70 14.63 28.54 -18.00
N TYR A 71 15.62 27.63 -18.01
CA TYR A 71 16.90 27.85 -18.69
C TYR A 71 16.73 28.08 -20.20
N GLN A 72 15.91 27.25 -20.86
CA GLN A 72 15.62 27.41 -22.27
C GLN A 72 14.92 28.74 -22.55
N LYS A 73 13.91 29.10 -21.75
CA LYS A 73 13.20 30.37 -21.87
C LYS A 73 14.10 31.57 -21.63
N SER A 74 15.02 31.50 -20.67
CA SER A 74 15.96 32.60 -20.41
C SER A 74 16.94 32.81 -21.57
N LYS A 75 17.40 31.73 -22.21
CA LYS A 75 18.29 31.81 -23.38
C LYS A 75 17.56 32.28 -24.64
N GLN A 76 16.36 31.76 -24.91
CA GLN A 76 15.65 31.97 -26.18
C GLN A 76 14.81 33.26 -26.19
N ASP A 77 13.96 33.46 -25.17
CA ASP A 77 13.03 34.58 -25.13
C ASP A 77 13.69 35.83 -24.52
N LEU A 78 14.41 35.63 -23.42
CA LEU A 78 15.01 36.73 -22.65
C LEU A 78 16.43 37.08 -23.10
N LYS A 79 17.02 36.28 -24.00
CA LYS A 79 18.40 36.44 -24.52
C LYS A 79 19.44 36.63 -23.40
N MET A 80 19.21 36.00 -22.25
CA MET A 80 20.13 36.03 -21.12
C MET A 80 21.28 35.06 -21.39
N PHE A 81 22.35 35.57 -21.99
CA PHE A 81 23.60 34.84 -22.15
C PHE A 81 24.40 34.89 -20.85
N GLU A 82 25.24 33.88 -20.65
CA GLU A 82 26.19 33.95 -19.54
C GLU A 82 27.14 35.12 -19.76
N PRO A 83 27.49 35.87 -18.72
CA PRO A 83 28.45 36.95 -18.85
C PRO A 83 29.74 36.37 -19.43
N ILE A 84 30.21 36.96 -20.53
CA ILE A 84 31.50 36.62 -21.12
C ILE A 84 32.54 36.80 -20.00
N LYS A 85 33.26 35.73 -19.66
CA LYS A 85 34.46 35.86 -18.84
C LYS A 85 35.41 36.75 -19.64
N ILE A 86 35.48 38.01 -19.24
CA ILE A 86 36.50 38.92 -19.72
C ILE A 86 37.77 38.38 -19.08
N ASP A 87 38.53 37.58 -19.83
CA ASP A 87 39.93 37.33 -19.49
C ASP A 87 40.56 38.71 -19.30
N GLU A 88 41.09 38.92 -18.10
CA GLU A 88 41.55 40.19 -17.58
C GLU A 88 42.18 41.04 -18.69
N VAL A 89 41.55 42.18 -18.99
CA VAL A 89 42.17 43.20 -19.84
C VAL A 89 43.42 43.65 -19.09
N SER A 90 44.56 43.09 -19.47
CA SER A 90 45.88 43.53 -19.05
C SER A 90 46.04 44.98 -19.49
N ILE A 91 45.97 45.88 -18.51
CA ILE A 91 46.24 47.32 -18.61
C ILE A 91 47.72 47.53 -18.98
#